data_AF-A0A7X9AI35-F1
#
_entry.id   AF-A0A7X9AI35-F1
#
_cell.length_a   1.000
_cell.length_b   1.000
_cell.length_c   1.000
_cell.angle_alpha   90.00
_cell.angle_beta   90.00
_cell.angle_gamma   90.00
#
_symmetry.space_group_name_H-M   'P 1'
#
loop_
_entity.id
_entity.type
_entity.pdbx_description
1 polymer ?
#
loop_
_entity_poly.entity_id
_entity_poly.type
_entity_poly.pdbx_seq_one_letter_code
_entity_poly.pdbx_strand_id
1 'polypeptide(L)'
;MDNKTVVDFDYNGMVSSSRLSGEAKLLICEDGLILDGLFDRVPIAYADMNSIVLENYVVKINTGDETIAISQLGQACEWFYRDLLDAFNSKVLASFHVTGEPVLETEGQYSYGVLQGNAKISVYPDCICILAPNLRARRIPLAFVSGMKKENYALTIILDKDEAYTLSMIGSDLDPLERAITGQIRKQRENDAAFVSKLIPSLGFSESLKAGALLREGIAVQLKQLPAFLVKAIDGKVRNSKMGSAYEQLKEICDNERMAVSIRCMPDEEFEALKQAEIEKLERITESKQETASEANMSETAELTPEQEDALRWAVWAAVPSRDGRTAVVEFALPGEDAATYLFRADPEWERFLMLLNRGMEATQMRREVFSLSDEALIKESNAGQRMLKMRSPSIQELRRRFIGRVIHRSEEGWKKSLLEKLDATHGT
;
A
#
# COMPACT_ATOMS: atom_id res chain seq x y z
N MET A 1 -5.84 -14.24 23.81
CA MET A 1 -5.19 -12.92 23.78
C MET A 1 -6.14 -11.97 24.46
N ASP A 2 -5.71 -11.31 25.52
CA ASP A 2 -6.52 -10.29 26.20
C ASP A 2 -6.68 -9.11 25.24
N ASN A 3 -7.83 -9.05 24.54
CA ASN A 3 -8.17 -7.90 23.70
C ASN A 3 -8.44 -6.72 24.63
N LYS A 4 -7.44 -5.85 24.79
CA LYS A 4 -7.53 -4.65 25.60
C LYS A 4 -8.65 -3.75 25.06
N THR A 5 -9.53 -3.30 25.94
CA THR A 5 -10.53 -2.29 25.57
C THR A 5 -9.82 -0.98 25.26
N VAL A 6 -10.28 -0.28 24.21
CA VAL A 6 -9.72 1.01 23.81
C VAL A 6 -10.47 2.20 24.43
N VAL A 7 -11.58 1.92 25.11
CA VAL A 7 -12.35 2.87 25.91
C VAL A 7 -12.38 2.42 27.37
N ASP A 8 -12.40 3.40 28.28
CA ASP A 8 -12.35 3.18 29.74
C ASP A 8 -13.72 2.92 30.38
N PHE A 9 -14.78 2.79 29.58
CA PHE A 9 -16.14 2.65 30.07
C PHE A 9 -16.95 1.67 29.25
N ASP A 10 -17.88 1.02 29.93
CA ASP A 10 -18.68 -0.07 29.39
C ASP A 10 -20.02 0.43 28.89
N TYR A 11 -20.36 0.07 27.65
CA TYR A 11 -21.67 0.33 27.08
C TYR A 11 -22.58 -0.88 27.30
N ASN A 12 -23.88 -0.63 27.50
CA ASN A 12 -24.89 -1.69 27.58
C ASN A 12 -26.04 -1.36 26.63
N GLY A 13 -26.55 -2.38 25.94
CA GLY A 13 -27.64 -2.21 24.99
C GLY A 13 -28.32 -3.52 24.63
N MET A 14 -29.44 -3.40 23.92
CA MET A 14 -30.18 -4.52 23.37
C MET A 14 -29.63 -4.85 21.98
N VAL A 15 -29.07 -6.06 21.83
CA VAL A 15 -28.53 -6.59 20.58
C VAL A 15 -29.58 -7.46 19.89
N SER A 16 -29.66 -7.32 18.57
CA SER A 16 -30.35 -8.26 17.68
C SER A 16 -29.40 -8.70 16.56
N SER A 17 -29.03 -9.97 16.57
CA SER A 17 -28.18 -10.65 15.57
C SER A 17 -28.54 -12.14 15.49
N SER A 18 -28.00 -12.85 14.50
CA SER A 18 -28.16 -14.29 14.36
C SER A 18 -27.51 -15.11 15.48
N ARG A 19 -26.47 -14.57 16.12
CA ARG A 19 -25.67 -15.26 17.15
C ARG A 19 -25.95 -14.80 18.58
N LEU A 20 -26.58 -13.64 18.75
CA LEU A 20 -26.93 -13.05 20.04
C LEU A 20 -28.17 -12.18 19.92
N SER A 21 -29.16 -12.41 20.78
CA SER A 21 -30.35 -11.58 20.91
C SER A 21 -30.67 -11.36 22.38
N GLY A 22 -30.62 -10.11 22.84
CA GLY A 22 -30.82 -9.76 24.25
C GLY A 22 -29.93 -8.62 24.72
N GLU A 23 -29.97 -8.34 26.01
CA GLU A 23 -29.06 -7.38 26.64
C GLU A 23 -27.63 -7.89 26.56
N ALA A 24 -26.72 -7.00 26.17
CA ALA A 24 -25.30 -7.29 26.11
C ALA A 24 -24.48 -6.07 26.54
N LYS A 25 -23.36 -6.37 27.17
CA LYS A 25 -22.28 -5.42 27.36
C LYS A 25 -21.48 -5.30 26.05
N LEU A 26 -21.19 -4.08 25.63
CA LEU A 26 -20.53 -3.79 24.36
C LEU A 26 -19.11 -3.31 24.65
N LEU A 27 -18.11 -4.11 24.28
CA LEU A 27 -16.70 -3.83 24.55
C LEU A 27 -16.01 -3.46 23.24
N ILE A 28 -15.61 -2.20 23.11
CA ILE A 28 -14.82 -1.72 21.96
C ILE A 28 -13.36 -2.07 22.25
N CYS A 29 -12.83 -3.02 21.49
CA CYS A 29 -11.46 -3.51 21.59
C CYS A 29 -10.62 -2.99 20.42
N GLU A 30 -9.31 -3.24 20.50
CA GLU A 30 -8.38 -2.82 19.46
C GLU A 30 -8.73 -3.42 18.08
N ASP A 31 -9.02 -4.72 18.00
CA ASP A 31 -9.26 -5.42 16.72
C ASP A 31 -10.74 -5.61 16.36
N GLY A 32 -11.66 -5.18 17.22
CA GLY A 32 -13.09 -5.32 16.95
C GLY A 32 -14.00 -4.92 18.10
N LEU A 33 -15.28 -5.23 17.92
CA LEU A 33 -16.31 -5.10 18.94
C LEU A 33 -16.61 -6.48 19.53
N ILE A 34 -16.74 -6.57 20.85
CA ILE A 34 -17.26 -7.77 21.51
C ILE A 34 -18.65 -7.47 22.05
N LEU A 35 -19.61 -8.32 21.68
CA LEU A 35 -20.94 -8.36 22.27
C LEU A 35 -20.93 -9.43 23.38
N ASP A 36 -20.93 -8.98 24.63
CA ASP A 36 -20.79 -9.84 25.81
C ASP A 36 -22.15 -9.97 26.51
N GLY A 37 -22.89 -11.01 26.10
CA GLY A 37 -24.18 -11.39 26.68
C GLY A 37 -24.02 -12.30 27.89
N LEU A 38 -25.13 -12.68 28.51
CA LEU A 38 -25.12 -13.48 29.74
C LEU A 38 -24.47 -14.88 29.58
N PHE A 39 -24.68 -15.51 28.42
CA PHE A 39 -24.19 -16.87 28.13
C PHE A 39 -23.25 -16.93 26.92
N ASP A 40 -23.24 -15.89 26.09
CA ASP A 40 -22.57 -15.87 24.80
C ASP A 40 -21.71 -14.63 24.68
N ARG A 41 -20.49 -14.81 24.16
CA ARG A 41 -19.55 -13.73 23.87
C ARG A 41 -19.21 -13.76 22.38
N VAL A 42 -19.74 -12.80 21.63
CA VAL A 42 -19.66 -12.75 20.17
C VAL A 42 -18.67 -11.66 19.74
N PRO A 43 -17.46 -12.02 19.25
CA PRO A 43 -16.54 -11.05 18.68
C PRO A 43 -16.93 -10.70 17.23
N ILE A 44 -16.73 -9.44 16.86
CA ILE A 44 -16.92 -8.92 15.51
C ILE A 44 -15.64 -8.15 15.15
N ALA A 45 -14.82 -8.72 14.26
CA ALA A 45 -13.60 -8.06 13.81
C ALA A 45 -13.94 -6.84 12.94
N TYR A 46 -13.17 -5.76 13.06
CA TYR A 46 -13.36 -4.58 12.18
C TYR A 46 -13.15 -4.92 10.70
N ALA A 47 -12.32 -5.92 10.41
CA ALA A 47 -12.07 -6.39 9.06
C ALA A 47 -13.30 -7.03 8.39
N ASP A 48 -14.30 -7.42 9.17
CA ASP A 48 -15.54 -8.02 8.69
C ASP A 48 -16.69 -7.00 8.66
N MET A 49 -16.49 -5.78 9.17
CA MET A 49 -17.51 -4.73 9.14
C MET A 49 -17.50 -4.00 7.79
N ASN A 50 -18.59 -4.14 7.03
CA ASN A 50 -18.83 -3.49 5.76
C ASN A 50 -19.43 -2.08 5.91
N SER A 51 -20.21 -1.84 6.96
CA SER A 51 -20.73 -0.50 7.30
C SER A 51 -21.17 -0.38 8.75
N ILE A 52 -21.05 0.83 9.32
CA ILE A 52 -21.54 1.20 10.65
C ILE A 52 -22.43 2.44 10.48
N VAL A 53 -23.72 2.33 10.81
CA VAL A 53 -24.69 3.41 10.61
C VAL A 53 -25.48 3.65 11.89
N LEU A 54 -25.68 4.92 12.24
CA LEU A 54 -26.60 5.34 13.29
C LEU A 54 -27.90 5.86 12.66
N GLU A 55 -29.02 5.18 12.93
CA GLU A 55 -30.35 5.56 12.45
C GLU A 55 -31.37 5.36 13.56
N ASN A 56 -32.18 6.38 13.85
CA ASN A 56 -33.28 6.30 14.83
C ASN A 56 -32.83 5.73 16.21
N TYR A 57 -31.66 6.17 16.70
CA TYR A 57 -31.04 5.68 17.94
C TYR A 57 -30.73 4.16 17.94
N VAL A 58 -30.49 3.59 16.76
CA VAL A 58 -30.02 2.22 16.57
C VAL A 58 -28.71 2.25 15.79
N VAL A 59 -27.65 1.65 16.36
CA VAL A 59 -26.40 1.41 15.65
C VAL A 59 -26.52 0.10 14.89
N LYS A 60 -26.40 0.16 13.57
CA LYS A 60 -26.45 -0.97 12.66
C LYS A 60 -25.05 -1.27 12.12
N ILE A 61 -24.59 -2.49 12.31
CA ILE A 61 -23.31 -2.99 11.79
C ILE A 61 -23.62 -4.06 10.75
N ASN A 62 -23.23 -3.82 9.51
CA ASN A 62 -23.35 -4.82 8.44
C ASN A 62 -22.02 -5.57 8.31
N THR A 63 -22.06 -6.90 8.36
CA THR A 63 -20.87 -7.76 8.19
C THR A 63 -20.79 -8.43 6.82
N GLY A 64 -21.73 -8.13 5.92
CA GLY A 64 -21.94 -8.84 4.66
C GLY A 64 -22.87 -10.04 4.80
N ASP A 65 -22.67 -10.83 5.85
CA ASP A 65 -23.50 -12.01 6.14
C ASP A 65 -24.79 -11.65 6.89
N GLU A 66 -24.73 -10.63 7.76
CA GLU A 66 -25.88 -10.16 8.51
C GLU A 66 -25.81 -8.66 8.79
N THR A 67 -26.91 -8.13 9.35
CA THR A 67 -26.95 -6.78 9.94
C THR A 67 -27.27 -6.92 11.42
N ILE A 68 -26.31 -6.53 12.25
CA ILE A 68 -26.41 -6.52 13.71
C ILE A 68 -26.98 -5.17 14.12
N ALA A 69 -28.07 -5.19 14.88
CA ALA A 69 -28.71 -3.98 15.40
C ALA A 69 -28.48 -3.86 16.91
N ILE A 70 -27.98 -2.71 17.34
CA ILE A 70 -27.75 -2.39 18.75
C ILE A 70 -28.63 -1.19 19.11
N SER A 71 -29.52 -1.37 20.08
CA SER A 71 -30.54 -0.41 20.47
C SER A 71 -30.60 -0.25 21.99
N GLN A 72 -31.48 0.62 22.49
CA GLN A 72 -31.70 0.83 23.92
C GLN A 72 -30.46 1.29 24.71
N LEU A 73 -29.50 1.96 24.04
CA LEU A 73 -28.33 2.56 24.72
C LEU A 73 -28.65 3.87 25.45
N GLY A 74 -29.90 4.36 25.35
CA GLY A 74 -30.31 5.65 25.90
C GLY A 74 -29.45 6.81 25.38
N GLN A 75 -29.00 7.68 26.28
CA GLN A 75 -28.14 8.83 25.96
C GLN A 75 -26.75 8.42 25.46
N ALA A 76 -26.29 7.20 25.75
CA ALA A 76 -24.99 6.71 25.35
C ALA A 76 -24.93 6.25 23.87
N CYS A 77 -26.07 6.25 23.15
CA CYS A 77 -26.14 5.77 21.77
C CYS A 77 -25.18 6.51 20.82
N GLU A 78 -25.13 7.84 20.91
CA GLU A 78 -24.26 8.65 20.05
C GLU A 78 -22.79 8.50 20.44
N TRP A 79 -22.48 8.39 21.74
CA TRP A 79 -21.12 8.18 22.23
C TRP A 79 -20.59 6.81 21.81
N PHE A 80 -21.40 5.77 21.96
CA PHE A 80 -21.05 4.43 21.49
C PHE A 80 -20.77 4.41 20.00
N TYR A 81 -21.64 5.04 19.19
CA TYR A 81 -21.44 5.13 17.75
C TYR A 81 -20.13 5.85 17.40
N ARG A 82 -19.86 7.00 18.01
CA ARG A 82 -18.63 7.78 17.78
C ARG A 82 -17.40 6.96 18.15
N ASP A 83 -17.36 6.40 19.36
CA ASP A 83 -16.18 5.69 19.85
C ASP A 83 -15.93 4.39 19.04
N LEU A 84 -16.99 3.70 18.62
CA LEU A 84 -16.88 2.55 17.74
C LEU A 84 -16.34 2.95 16.36
N LEU A 85 -16.84 4.07 15.83
CA LEU A 85 -16.40 4.59 14.53
C LEU A 85 -14.95 5.06 14.58
N ASP A 86 -14.52 5.69 15.66
CA ASP A 86 -13.13 6.12 15.87
C ASP A 86 -12.20 4.90 15.92
N ALA A 87 -12.53 3.88 16.72
CA ALA A 87 -11.74 2.64 16.80
C ALA A 87 -11.68 1.91 15.43
N PHE A 88 -12.80 1.82 14.73
CA PHE A 88 -12.85 1.27 13.37
C PHE A 88 -11.98 2.07 12.40
N ASN A 89 -12.07 3.40 12.43
CA ASN A 89 -11.30 4.30 11.57
C ASN A 89 -9.79 4.19 11.84
N SER A 90 -9.37 4.03 13.10
CA SER A 90 -7.97 3.76 13.44
C SER A 90 -7.47 2.48 12.76
N LYS A 91 -8.25 1.39 12.74
CA LYS A 91 -7.87 0.17 12.02
C LYS A 91 -7.94 0.32 10.50
N VAL A 92 -8.87 1.11 9.97
CA VAL A 92 -8.88 1.46 8.53
C VAL A 92 -7.60 2.21 8.14
N LEU A 93 -7.19 3.23 8.91
CA LEU A 93 -5.96 3.98 8.69
C LEU A 93 -4.71 3.09 8.76
N ALA A 94 -4.64 2.21 9.77
CA ALA A 94 -3.56 1.22 9.88
C ALA A 94 -3.50 0.29 8.66
N SER A 95 -4.66 -0.15 8.14
CA SER A 95 -4.73 -0.97 6.92
C SER A 95 -4.30 -0.21 5.66
N PHE A 96 -4.46 1.10 5.64
CA PHE A 96 -3.96 1.98 4.58
C PHE A 96 -2.48 2.35 4.73
N HIS A 97 -1.80 1.82 5.76
CA HIS A 97 -0.41 2.13 6.09
C HIS A 97 -0.14 3.63 6.28
N VAL A 98 -1.13 4.36 6.80
CA VAL A 98 -0.97 5.78 7.16
C VAL A 98 -0.22 5.87 8.48
N THR A 99 0.82 6.69 8.52
CA THR A 99 1.67 6.89 9.70
C THR A 99 1.71 8.35 10.12
N GLY A 100 1.84 8.58 11.43
CA GLY A 100 1.92 9.93 12.00
C GLY A 100 0.56 10.60 12.17
N GLU A 101 0.61 11.85 12.62
CA GLU A 101 -0.57 12.65 12.90
C GLU A 101 -1.09 13.38 11.65
N PRO A 102 -2.41 13.59 11.54
CA PRO A 102 -2.99 14.40 10.48
C PRO A 102 -2.57 15.86 10.63
N VAL A 103 -2.27 16.49 9.49
CA VAL A 103 -1.99 17.93 9.36
C VAL A 103 -3.27 18.76 9.53
N LEU A 104 -4.40 18.18 9.13
CA LEU A 104 -5.74 18.75 9.27
C LEU A 104 -6.74 17.61 9.35
N GLU A 105 -7.76 17.78 10.19
CA GLU A 105 -8.97 16.96 10.18
C GLU A 105 -10.19 17.87 10.04
N THR A 106 -11.17 17.42 9.26
CA THR A 106 -12.46 18.10 9.09
C THR A 106 -13.53 17.08 8.74
N GLU A 107 -14.78 17.53 8.63
CA GLU A 107 -15.91 16.68 8.25
C GLU A 107 -16.68 17.32 7.10
N GLY A 108 -17.26 16.48 6.24
CA GLY A 108 -18.17 16.94 5.21
C GLY A 108 -18.56 15.86 4.23
N GLN A 109 -19.02 16.29 3.06
CA GLN A 109 -19.48 15.42 2.00
C GLN A 109 -18.36 15.10 1.02
N TYR A 110 -18.29 13.85 0.59
CA TYR A 110 -17.44 13.42 -0.51
C TYR A 110 -18.30 12.89 -1.65
N SER A 111 -17.79 12.99 -2.87
CA SER A 111 -18.29 12.26 -4.03
C SER A 111 -17.16 11.87 -4.98
N TYR A 112 -17.31 10.71 -5.63
CA TYR A 112 -16.44 10.25 -6.72
C TYR A 112 -17.24 9.28 -7.61
N GLY A 113 -17.24 9.51 -8.92
CA GLY A 113 -18.14 8.81 -9.84
C GLY A 113 -19.61 8.96 -9.42
N VAL A 114 -20.30 7.85 -9.18
CA VAL A 114 -21.70 7.83 -8.69
C VAL A 114 -21.81 7.69 -7.17
N LEU A 115 -20.68 7.59 -6.47
CA LEU A 115 -20.62 7.34 -5.04
C LEU A 115 -20.54 8.66 -4.30
N GLN A 116 -21.29 8.78 -3.21
CA GLN A 116 -21.28 9.94 -2.32
C GLN A 116 -21.60 9.54 -0.87
N GLY A 117 -21.28 10.43 0.07
CA GLY A 117 -21.62 10.26 1.49
C GLY A 117 -20.99 11.33 2.37
N ASN A 118 -21.20 11.23 3.67
CA ASN A 118 -20.48 12.02 4.67
C ASN A 118 -19.29 11.23 5.22
N ALA A 119 -18.21 11.91 5.56
CA ALA A 119 -17.03 11.29 6.15
C ALA A 119 -16.22 12.32 6.94
N LYS A 120 -15.44 11.81 7.90
CA LYS A 120 -14.24 12.49 8.38
C LYS A 120 -13.20 12.51 7.25
N ILE A 121 -12.57 13.66 7.05
CA ILE A 121 -11.57 13.90 6.03
C ILE A 121 -10.29 14.34 6.75
N SER A 122 -9.21 13.58 6.57
CA SER A 122 -7.93 13.85 7.21
C SER A 122 -6.82 13.99 6.17
N VAL A 123 -5.98 15.01 6.31
CA VAL A 123 -4.82 15.25 5.44
C VAL A 123 -3.56 14.81 6.16
N TYR A 124 -2.79 13.91 5.55
CA TYR A 124 -1.50 13.41 6.04
C TYR A 124 -0.36 13.90 5.14
N PRO A 125 0.91 13.70 5.54
CA PRO A 125 2.06 14.14 4.75
C PRO A 125 2.09 13.63 3.31
N ASP A 126 1.60 12.41 3.05
CA ASP A 126 1.69 11.71 1.77
C ASP A 126 0.32 11.44 1.11
N CYS A 127 -0.80 11.64 1.84
CA CYS A 127 -2.13 11.28 1.36
C CYS A 127 -3.28 12.09 2.00
N ILE A 128 -4.47 11.95 1.41
CA ILE A 128 -5.74 12.40 1.96
C ILE A 128 -6.57 11.15 2.27
N CYS A 129 -7.16 11.07 3.46
CA CYS A 129 -8.05 9.97 3.82
C CYS A 129 -9.49 10.47 3.91
N ILE A 130 -10.39 9.82 3.18
CA ILE A 130 -11.84 9.93 3.30
C ILE A 130 -12.30 8.72 4.13
N LEU A 131 -12.66 8.95 5.39
CA LEU A 131 -13.02 7.90 6.35
C LEU A 131 -14.53 7.71 6.40
N ALA A 132 -15.10 7.27 5.28
CA ALA A 132 -16.51 6.88 5.23
C ALA A 132 -16.75 5.68 6.16
N PRO A 133 -17.88 5.60 6.88
CA PRO A 133 -18.16 4.53 7.85
C PRO A 133 -18.57 3.21 7.16
N ASN A 134 -17.98 2.90 6.00
CA ASN A 134 -18.28 1.75 5.18
C ASN A 134 -17.11 1.43 4.20
N LEU A 135 -17.32 0.47 3.31
CA LEU A 135 -16.33 0.06 2.28
C LEU A 135 -15.90 1.17 1.31
N ARG A 136 -16.50 2.36 1.36
CA ARG A 136 -16.14 3.53 0.54
C ARG A 136 -15.06 4.40 1.18
N ALA A 137 -14.51 4.03 2.33
CA ALA A 137 -13.32 4.73 2.84
C ALA A 137 -12.18 4.64 1.81
N ARG A 138 -11.45 5.74 1.61
CA ARG A 138 -10.39 5.84 0.58
C ARG A 138 -9.17 6.55 1.13
N ARG A 139 -8.00 6.07 0.75
CA ARG A 139 -6.73 6.80 0.80
C ARG A 139 -6.43 7.32 -0.62
N ILE A 140 -6.21 8.62 -0.73
CA ILE A 140 -5.86 9.32 -1.97
C ILE A 140 -4.40 9.77 -1.84
N PRO A 141 -3.44 9.07 -2.46
CA PRO A 141 -2.04 9.43 -2.38
C PRO A 141 -1.75 10.74 -3.12
N LEU A 142 -1.02 11.66 -2.48
CA LEU A 142 -0.66 12.94 -3.08
C LEU A 142 0.27 12.78 -4.28
N ALA A 143 1.02 11.66 -4.32
CA ALA A 143 1.87 11.29 -5.44
C ALA A 143 1.12 11.12 -6.78
N PHE A 144 -0.21 11.00 -6.77
CA PHE A 144 -1.03 10.88 -7.99
C PHE A 144 -1.92 12.10 -8.26
N VAL A 145 -1.85 13.14 -7.43
CA VAL A 145 -2.66 14.36 -7.62
C VAL A 145 -2.06 15.18 -8.75
N SER A 146 -2.86 15.38 -9.80
CA SER A 146 -2.47 16.10 -11.02
C SER A 146 -3.04 17.52 -11.05
N GLY A 147 -4.11 17.78 -10.29
CA GLY A 147 -4.72 19.10 -10.20
C GLY A 147 -5.73 19.22 -9.08
N MET A 148 -6.09 20.46 -8.76
CA MET A 148 -7.14 20.78 -7.80
C MET A 148 -7.95 21.97 -8.34
N LYS A 149 -9.26 21.95 -8.09
CA LYS A 149 -10.18 23.04 -8.46
C LYS A 149 -11.11 23.34 -7.30
N LYS A 150 -11.18 24.60 -6.90
CA LYS A 150 -12.11 25.08 -5.88
C LYS A 150 -13.19 25.94 -6.54
N GLU A 151 -14.43 25.50 -6.48
CA GLU A 151 -15.59 26.18 -7.05
C GLU A 151 -16.86 25.81 -6.28
N ASN A 152 -17.84 26.71 -6.21
CA ASN A 152 -19.15 26.45 -5.59
C ASN A 152 -19.09 25.82 -4.19
N TYR A 153 -18.18 26.29 -3.32
CA TYR A 153 -17.95 25.75 -1.97
C TYR A 153 -17.55 24.26 -1.92
N ALA A 154 -16.97 23.78 -3.02
CA ALA A 154 -16.43 22.44 -3.15
C ALA A 154 -14.97 22.49 -3.62
N LEU A 155 -14.20 21.49 -3.21
CA LEU A 155 -12.83 21.25 -3.63
C LEU A 155 -12.78 19.93 -4.40
N THR A 156 -12.46 20.00 -5.68
CA THR A 156 -12.27 18.83 -6.54
C THR A 156 -10.78 18.54 -6.69
N ILE A 157 -10.37 17.35 -6.28
CA ILE A 157 -9.02 16.81 -6.40
C ILE A 157 -9.01 15.89 -7.63
N ILE A 158 -8.12 16.17 -8.57
CA ILE A 158 -8.00 15.44 -9.84
C ILE A 158 -6.74 14.59 -9.75
N LEU A 159 -6.87 13.30 -10.02
CA LEU A 159 -5.75 12.36 -10.12
C LEU A 159 -5.35 12.18 -11.58
N ASP A 160 -4.22 11.54 -11.84
CA ASP A 160 -3.83 11.16 -13.19
C ASP A 160 -4.88 10.23 -13.83
N LYS A 161 -5.44 10.64 -14.99
CA LYS A 161 -6.49 9.97 -15.80
C LYS A 161 -7.89 9.86 -15.16
N ASP A 162 -8.79 10.76 -15.56
CA ASP A 162 -10.27 10.77 -15.37
C ASP A 162 -10.84 10.44 -13.96
N GLU A 163 -10.01 10.35 -12.94
CA GLU A 163 -10.44 10.15 -11.56
C GLU A 163 -10.43 11.48 -10.82
N ALA A 164 -11.56 11.81 -10.21
CA ALA A 164 -11.73 13.01 -9.42
C ALA A 164 -12.53 12.71 -8.16
N TYR A 165 -12.13 13.36 -7.07
CA TYR A 165 -12.82 13.35 -5.79
C TYR A 165 -13.26 14.77 -5.46
N THR A 166 -14.55 14.95 -5.20
CA THR A 166 -15.10 16.25 -4.82
C THR A 166 -15.48 16.23 -3.36
N LEU A 167 -14.90 17.16 -2.60
CA LEU A 167 -15.17 17.41 -1.18
C LEU A 167 -16.02 18.68 -1.08
N SER A 168 -17.12 18.63 -0.33
CA SER A 168 -18.08 19.73 -0.22
C SER A 168 -18.69 19.76 1.18
N MET A 169 -19.48 20.80 1.49
CA MET A 169 -20.11 20.97 2.80
C MET A 169 -19.09 21.00 3.97
N ILE A 170 -17.86 21.44 3.69
CA ILE A 170 -16.74 21.55 4.66
C ILE A 170 -16.84 22.82 5.53
N GLY A 171 -17.70 23.77 5.14
CA GLY A 171 -17.88 25.03 5.88
C GLY A 171 -16.62 25.89 5.90
N SER A 172 -16.24 26.40 7.07
CA SER A 172 -15.08 27.29 7.25
C SER A 172 -13.73 26.62 6.98
N ASP A 173 -13.68 25.28 6.99
CA ASP A 173 -12.45 24.52 6.84
C ASP A 173 -12.06 24.29 5.37
N LEU A 174 -12.87 24.72 4.40
CA LEU A 174 -12.59 24.52 2.98
C LEU A 174 -11.25 25.15 2.55
N ASP A 175 -10.98 26.39 2.99
CA ASP A 175 -9.74 27.11 2.70
C ASP A 175 -8.52 26.54 3.48
N PRO A 176 -8.63 26.23 4.80
CA PRO A 176 -7.63 25.42 5.50
C PRO A 176 -7.31 24.10 4.81
N LEU A 177 -8.31 23.36 4.34
CA LEU A 177 -8.16 22.07 3.65
C LEU A 177 -7.37 22.20 2.35
N GLU A 178 -7.73 23.14 1.49
CA GLU A 178 -6.99 23.41 0.24
C GLU A 178 -5.52 23.77 0.53
N ARG A 179 -5.27 24.61 1.55
CA ARG A 179 -3.91 25.01 1.95
C ARG A 179 -3.12 23.84 2.52
N ALA A 180 -3.72 23.00 3.35
CA ALA A 180 -3.08 21.81 3.92
C ALA A 180 -2.63 20.86 2.81
N ILE A 181 -3.52 20.52 1.88
CA ILE A 181 -3.22 19.64 0.74
C ILE A 181 -2.12 20.26 -0.13
N THR A 182 -2.25 21.54 -0.52
CA THR A 182 -1.25 22.23 -1.35
C THR A 182 0.12 22.28 -0.66
N GLY A 183 0.15 22.48 0.65
CA GLY A 183 1.37 22.46 1.45
C GLY A 183 2.07 21.11 1.41
N GLN A 184 1.34 20.01 1.56
CA GLN A 184 1.92 18.67 1.51
C GLN A 184 2.37 18.27 0.09
N ILE A 185 1.63 18.67 -0.96
CA ILE A 185 2.09 18.47 -2.36
C ILE A 185 3.43 19.19 -2.61
N ARG A 186 3.63 20.39 -2.06
CA ARG A 186 4.91 21.11 -2.19
C ARG A 186 6.04 20.37 -1.49
N LYS A 187 5.81 19.91 -0.25
CA LYS A 187 6.78 19.09 0.49
C LYS A 187 7.14 17.79 -0.22
N GLN A 188 6.15 17.12 -0.83
CA GLN A 188 6.41 15.91 -1.61
C GLN A 188 7.37 16.18 -2.78
N ARG A 189 7.21 17.31 -3.48
CA ARG A 189 8.13 17.69 -4.56
C ARG A 189 9.54 18.00 -4.07
N GLU A 190 9.66 18.59 -2.88
CA GLU A 190 10.96 18.78 -2.22
C GLU A 190 11.61 17.43 -1.87
N ASN A 191 10.82 16.48 -1.37
CA ASN A 191 11.26 15.12 -1.09
C ASN A 191 11.72 14.39 -2.37
N ASP A 192 10.98 14.49 -3.47
CA ASP A 192 11.35 13.89 -4.76
C ASP A 192 12.69 14.46 -5.28
N ALA A 193 12.93 15.77 -5.11
CA ALA A 193 14.20 16.39 -5.49
C ALA A 193 15.36 15.95 -4.58
N ALA A 194 15.11 15.80 -3.28
CA ALA A 194 16.08 15.26 -2.33
C ALA A 194 16.41 13.78 -2.63
N PHE A 195 15.40 12.98 -2.96
CA PHE A 195 15.54 11.60 -3.42
C PHE A 195 16.43 11.51 -4.65
N VAL A 196 16.19 12.33 -5.68
CA VAL A 196 17.03 12.35 -6.89
C VAL A 196 18.47 12.75 -6.56
N SER A 197 18.66 13.67 -5.61
CA SER A 197 20.00 14.07 -5.17
C SER A 197 20.75 12.94 -4.46
N LYS A 198 20.03 12.06 -3.73
CA LYS A 198 20.62 10.83 -3.18
C LYS A 198 20.97 9.82 -4.28
N LEU A 199 20.12 9.71 -5.30
CA LEU A 199 20.32 8.79 -6.43
C LEU A 199 21.50 9.23 -7.32
N ILE A 200 21.65 10.54 -7.54
CA ILE A 200 22.70 11.14 -8.37
C ILE A 200 23.34 12.32 -7.61
N PRO A 201 24.31 12.07 -6.72
CA PRO A 201 24.92 13.10 -5.86
C PRO A 201 25.60 14.25 -6.60
N SER A 202 25.92 14.09 -7.88
CA SER A 202 26.57 15.12 -8.69
C SER A 202 25.62 16.18 -9.25
N LEU A 203 24.30 16.03 -9.12
CA LEU A 203 23.33 16.99 -9.65
C LEU A 203 23.25 18.26 -8.78
N GLY A 204 23.16 19.41 -9.43
CA GLY A 204 22.86 20.68 -8.76
C GLY A 204 21.38 20.81 -8.38
N PHE A 205 21.06 21.73 -7.47
CA PHE A 205 19.70 21.94 -6.94
C PHE A 205 18.61 22.07 -8.03
N SER A 206 18.85 22.87 -9.07
CA SER A 206 17.87 23.07 -10.15
C SER A 206 17.67 21.82 -11.00
N GLU A 207 18.71 21.02 -11.19
CA GLU A 207 18.64 19.77 -11.95
C GLU A 207 17.87 18.72 -11.16
N SER A 208 18.13 18.61 -9.86
CA SER A 208 17.41 17.71 -8.94
C SER A 208 15.92 18.02 -8.88
N LEU A 209 15.52 19.30 -8.86
CA LEU A 209 14.10 19.69 -8.92
C LEU A 209 13.42 19.26 -10.23
N LYS A 210 14.08 19.48 -11.38
CA LYS A 210 13.54 19.08 -12.69
C LYS A 210 13.43 17.58 -12.82
N ALA A 211 14.44 16.86 -12.35
CA ALA A 211 14.48 15.41 -12.38
C ALA A 211 13.46 14.78 -11.40
N GLY A 212 13.28 15.33 -10.20
CA GLY A 212 12.26 14.87 -9.25
C GLY A 212 10.83 15.03 -9.76
N ALA A 213 10.58 16.02 -10.63
CA ALA A 213 9.28 16.14 -11.31
C ALA A 213 8.99 15.01 -12.31
N LEU A 214 10.04 14.33 -12.81
CA LEU A 214 9.94 13.22 -13.78
C LEU A 214 10.06 11.84 -13.10
N LEU A 215 10.83 11.74 -12.02
CA LEU A 215 11.07 10.53 -11.26
C LEU A 215 10.67 10.76 -9.80
N ARG A 216 9.45 10.34 -9.48
CA ARG A 216 8.94 10.34 -8.10
C ARG A 216 9.36 9.06 -7.40
N GLU A 217 9.71 9.17 -6.13
CA GLU A 217 10.18 8.02 -5.37
C GLU A 217 9.09 6.92 -5.29
N GLY A 218 9.46 5.67 -5.57
CA GLY A 218 8.54 4.52 -5.50
C GLY A 218 7.50 4.41 -6.63
N ILE A 219 7.40 5.40 -7.52
CA ILE A 219 6.46 5.37 -8.66
C ILE A 219 7.21 4.97 -9.94
N ALA A 220 6.75 3.93 -10.63
CA ALA A 220 7.37 3.53 -11.88
C ALA A 220 7.05 4.49 -13.02
N VAL A 221 8.05 4.75 -13.84
CA VAL A 221 7.99 5.57 -15.05
C VAL A 221 8.61 4.82 -16.20
N GLN A 222 8.09 5.01 -17.42
CA GLN A 222 8.68 4.40 -18.61
C GLN A 222 10.05 5.01 -18.88
N LEU A 223 11.07 4.17 -19.06
CA LEU A 223 12.45 4.64 -19.21
C LEU A 223 12.60 5.58 -20.42
N LYS A 224 11.86 5.34 -21.51
CA LYS A 224 11.86 6.21 -22.70
C LYS A 224 11.36 7.64 -22.45
N GLN A 225 10.62 7.87 -21.36
CA GLN A 225 10.13 9.20 -20.98
C GLN A 225 11.16 9.99 -20.17
N LEU A 226 12.24 9.35 -19.73
CA LEU A 226 13.27 9.95 -18.91
C LEU A 226 14.47 10.41 -19.74
N PRO A 227 15.16 11.49 -19.33
CA PRO A 227 16.45 11.86 -19.90
C PRO A 227 17.52 10.78 -19.64
N ALA A 228 18.46 10.65 -20.56
CA ALA A 228 19.45 9.57 -20.57
C ALA A 228 20.27 9.44 -19.27
N PHE A 229 20.56 10.55 -18.59
CA PHE A 229 21.30 10.52 -17.32
C PHE A 229 20.51 9.85 -16.18
N LEU A 230 19.19 10.04 -16.13
CA LEU A 230 18.32 9.35 -15.17
C LEU A 230 18.21 7.88 -15.51
N VAL A 231 18.00 7.55 -16.79
CA VAL A 231 17.97 6.16 -17.25
C VAL A 231 19.24 5.44 -16.86
N LYS A 232 20.41 6.05 -17.10
CA LYS A 232 21.72 5.48 -16.73
C LYS A 232 21.84 5.22 -15.22
N ALA A 233 21.39 6.15 -14.38
CA ALA A 233 21.44 5.99 -12.93
C ALA A 233 20.52 4.85 -12.45
N ILE A 234 19.28 4.81 -12.94
CA ILE A 234 18.30 3.76 -12.61
C ILE A 234 18.81 2.39 -13.08
N ASP A 235 19.26 2.28 -14.34
CA ASP A 235 19.79 1.03 -14.89
C ASP A 235 20.98 0.53 -14.06
N GLY A 236 21.85 1.43 -13.59
CA GLY A 236 22.95 1.08 -12.70
C GLY A 236 22.47 0.44 -11.40
N LYS A 237 21.46 1.03 -10.75
CA LYS A 237 20.88 0.49 -9.50
C LYS A 237 20.17 -0.84 -9.72
N VAL A 238 19.40 -0.97 -10.80
CA VAL A 238 18.71 -2.23 -11.13
C VAL A 238 19.72 -3.34 -11.42
N ARG A 239 20.78 -3.07 -12.19
CA ARG A 239 21.84 -4.06 -12.49
C ARG A 239 22.63 -4.48 -11.25
N ASN A 240 22.82 -3.57 -10.29
CA ASN A 240 23.46 -3.86 -9.01
C ASN A 240 22.55 -4.62 -8.03
N SER A 241 21.24 -4.67 -8.28
CA SER A 241 20.27 -5.36 -7.43
C SER A 241 20.20 -6.86 -7.73
N LYS A 242 19.50 -7.62 -6.86
CA LYS A 242 19.25 -9.05 -7.04
C LYS A 242 18.47 -9.42 -8.32
N MET A 243 17.82 -8.46 -8.99
CA MET A 243 17.14 -8.74 -10.26
C MET A 243 18.00 -8.42 -11.50
N GLY A 244 19.26 -8.02 -11.35
CA GLY A 244 20.08 -7.53 -12.48
C GLY A 244 20.15 -8.50 -13.68
N SER A 245 20.31 -9.80 -13.43
CA SER A 245 20.30 -10.82 -14.50
C SER A 245 18.92 -10.96 -15.16
N ALA A 246 17.85 -11.10 -14.36
CA ALA A 246 16.49 -11.20 -14.89
C ALA A 246 16.08 -9.95 -15.68
N TYR A 247 16.48 -8.77 -15.22
CA TYR A 247 16.24 -7.49 -15.89
C TYR A 247 16.83 -7.47 -17.31
N GLU A 248 18.05 -7.95 -17.50
CA GLU A 248 18.66 -8.02 -18.83
C GLU A 248 17.93 -9.00 -19.75
N GLN A 249 17.51 -10.14 -19.23
CA GLN A 249 16.73 -11.09 -20.00
C GLN A 249 15.35 -10.55 -20.38
N LEU A 250 14.71 -9.79 -19.48
CA LEU A 250 13.43 -9.12 -19.75
C LEU A 250 13.54 -8.18 -20.96
N LYS A 251 14.66 -7.46 -21.11
CA LYS A 251 14.90 -6.60 -22.29
C LYS A 251 14.92 -7.38 -23.60
N GLU A 252 15.35 -8.65 -23.56
CA GLU A 252 15.40 -9.50 -24.75
C GLU A 252 14.03 -10.12 -25.08
N ILE A 253 13.33 -10.65 -24.07
CA ILE A 253 12.13 -11.49 -24.27
C ILE A 253 10.83 -10.67 -24.33
N CYS A 254 10.78 -9.51 -23.68
CA CYS A 254 9.61 -8.65 -23.60
C CYS A 254 9.74 -7.41 -24.50
N ASP A 255 8.75 -6.52 -24.46
CA ASP A 255 8.79 -5.25 -25.18
C ASP A 255 9.52 -4.18 -24.36
N ASN A 256 10.83 -4.10 -24.58
CA ASN A 256 11.72 -3.16 -23.90
C ASN A 256 11.36 -1.68 -24.12
N GLU A 257 10.75 -1.31 -25.25
CA GLU A 257 10.36 0.08 -25.55
C GLU A 257 9.27 0.61 -24.60
N ARG A 258 8.59 -0.29 -23.90
CA ARG A 258 7.58 0.04 -22.89
C ARG A 258 8.02 -0.30 -21.46
N MET A 259 9.29 -0.64 -21.25
CA MET A 259 9.82 -0.93 -19.92
C MET A 259 9.68 0.28 -18.99
N ALA A 260 9.13 0.03 -17.82
CA ALA A 260 9.01 0.99 -16.74
C ALA A 260 9.73 0.48 -15.50
N VAL A 261 10.35 1.39 -14.76
CA VAL A 261 11.09 1.07 -13.54
C VAL A 261 10.69 2.02 -12.44
N SER A 262 10.51 1.47 -11.23
CA SER A 262 10.40 2.19 -9.99
C SER A 262 11.65 1.97 -9.14
N ILE A 263 12.02 3.01 -8.41
CA ILE A 263 13.12 3.00 -7.46
C ILE A 263 12.73 3.78 -6.20
N ARG A 264 13.07 3.25 -5.03
CA ARG A 264 12.84 3.85 -3.72
C ARG A 264 14.11 3.73 -2.87
N CYS A 265 14.45 4.80 -2.17
CA CYS A 265 15.51 4.79 -1.18
C CYS A 265 14.97 4.21 0.12
N MET A 266 15.72 3.28 0.73
CA MET A 266 15.40 2.82 2.07
C MET A 266 15.60 3.95 3.09
N PRO A 267 14.68 4.12 4.06
CA PRO A 267 14.91 5.00 5.20
C PRO A 267 16.22 4.62 5.91
N ASP A 268 16.92 5.60 6.48
CA ASP A 268 18.25 5.37 7.08
C ASP A 268 18.19 4.30 8.17
N GLU A 269 17.17 4.31 9.03
CA GLU A 269 17.00 3.30 10.09
C GLU A 269 16.77 1.89 9.52
N GLU A 270 15.93 1.75 8.50
CA GLU A 270 15.69 0.45 7.84
C GLU A 270 16.94 -0.05 7.10
N PHE A 271 17.68 0.87 6.45
CA PHE A 271 18.92 0.57 5.77
C PHE A 271 20.00 0.03 6.72
N GLU A 272 20.21 0.68 7.88
CA GLU A 272 21.18 0.21 8.88
C GLU A 272 20.76 -1.15 9.46
N ALA A 273 19.47 -1.38 9.70
CA ALA A 273 18.96 -2.68 10.14
C ALA A 273 19.21 -3.79 9.10
N LEU A 274 18.98 -3.50 7.81
CA LEU A 274 19.26 -4.42 6.70
C LEU A 274 20.76 -4.73 6.57
N LYS A 275 21.60 -3.70 6.72
CA LYS A 275 23.05 -3.82 6.71
C LYS A 275 23.52 -4.78 7.81
N GLN A 276 23.06 -4.56 9.03
CA GLN A 276 23.39 -5.40 10.17
C GLN A 276 22.94 -6.86 9.97
N ALA A 277 21.71 -7.06 9.47
CA ALA A 277 21.18 -8.41 9.21
C ALA A 277 21.98 -9.17 8.14
N GLU A 278 22.48 -8.49 7.10
CA GLU A 278 23.30 -9.14 6.07
C GLU A 278 24.72 -9.45 6.59
N ILE A 279 25.31 -8.59 7.43
CA ILE A 279 26.58 -8.87 8.12
C ILE A 279 26.45 -10.13 9.00
N GLU A 280 25.42 -10.20 9.85
CA GLU A 280 25.17 -11.37 10.72
C GLU A 280 24.95 -12.67 9.93
N LYS A 281 24.40 -12.57 8.72
CA LYS A 281 24.21 -13.71 7.83
C LYS A 281 25.55 -14.15 7.22
N LEU A 282 26.41 -13.22 6.82
CA LEU A 282 27.76 -13.52 6.33
C LEU A 282 28.64 -14.12 7.41
N GLU A 283 28.55 -13.62 8.65
CA GLU A 283 29.26 -14.18 9.81
C GLU A 283 28.83 -15.64 10.04
N ARG A 284 27.52 -15.93 10.10
CA ARG A 284 27.00 -17.30 10.23
C ARG A 284 27.48 -18.24 9.12
N ILE A 285 27.53 -17.75 7.88
CA ILE A 285 28.05 -18.53 6.74
C ILE A 285 29.56 -18.79 6.92
N THR A 286 30.31 -17.80 7.40
CA THR A 286 31.75 -17.90 7.62
C THR A 286 32.08 -18.88 8.74
N GLU A 287 31.37 -18.80 9.87
CA GLU A 287 31.46 -19.75 10.98
C GLU A 287 31.15 -21.18 10.53
N SER A 288 30.07 -21.37 9.76
CA SER A 288 29.70 -22.70 9.25
C SER A 288 30.73 -23.31 8.28
N LYS A 289 31.49 -22.47 7.56
CA LYS A 289 32.59 -22.92 6.69
C LYS A 289 33.86 -23.23 7.48
N GLN A 290 34.11 -22.50 8.57
CA GLN A 290 35.26 -22.71 9.46
C GLN A 290 35.16 -24.03 10.24
N GLU A 291 33.95 -24.48 10.63
CA GLU A 291 33.78 -25.81 11.25
C GLU A 291 34.21 -26.99 10.34
N THR A 292 34.34 -26.76 9.03
CA THR A 292 34.77 -27.77 8.04
C THR A 292 36.23 -27.63 7.58
N ALA A 293 36.98 -26.62 8.04
CA ALA A 293 38.35 -26.36 7.61
C ALA A 293 39.31 -26.24 8.81
N SER A 294 40.50 -26.83 8.70
CA SER A 294 41.52 -26.83 9.75
C SER A 294 41.92 -25.41 10.20
N GLU A 295 42.00 -25.23 11.52
CA GLU A 295 42.33 -24.01 12.27
C GLU A 295 43.60 -23.29 11.78
N ALA A 296 43.46 -22.42 10.78
CA ALA A 296 44.46 -21.42 10.45
C ALA A 296 43.84 -20.30 9.60
N ASN A 297 42.98 -19.48 10.20
CA ASN A 297 43.05 -18.01 10.01
C ASN A 297 42.08 -17.27 10.94
N MET A 298 42.62 -16.22 11.54
CA MET A 298 42.00 -15.35 12.53
C MET A 298 40.91 -14.46 11.92
N SER A 299 39.76 -14.39 12.59
CA SER A 299 38.89 -13.21 12.79
C SER A 299 38.99 -12.08 11.75
N GLU A 300 38.48 -12.31 10.55
CA GLU A 300 37.99 -11.21 9.70
C GLU A 300 36.55 -10.91 10.14
N THR A 301 36.32 -9.72 10.68
CA THR A 301 34.96 -9.16 10.82
C THR A 301 34.34 -9.10 9.43
N ALA A 302 33.14 -9.64 9.25
CA ALA A 302 32.47 -9.61 7.96
C ALA A 302 32.08 -8.16 7.62
N GLU A 303 32.58 -7.64 6.50
CA GLU A 303 32.21 -6.33 5.97
C GLU A 303 31.50 -6.49 4.62
N LEU A 304 30.53 -5.63 4.34
CA LEU A 304 29.87 -5.57 3.04
C LEU A 304 30.73 -4.79 2.05
N THR A 305 30.75 -5.22 0.79
CA THR A 305 31.34 -4.40 -0.28
C THR A 305 30.47 -3.16 -0.55
N PRO A 306 31.03 -2.09 -1.13
CA PRO A 306 30.25 -0.91 -1.52
C PRO A 306 29.05 -1.24 -2.42
N GLU A 307 29.18 -2.25 -3.29
CA GLU A 307 28.11 -2.72 -4.16
C GLU A 307 26.98 -3.40 -3.38
N GLN A 308 27.32 -4.19 -2.36
CA GLN A 308 26.34 -4.83 -1.48
C GLN A 308 25.60 -3.81 -0.63
N GLU A 309 26.32 -2.82 -0.06
CA GLU A 309 25.69 -1.72 0.66
C GLU A 309 24.76 -0.91 -0.26
N ASP A 310 25.21 -0.58 -1.47
CA ASP A 310 24.37 0.13 -2.43
C ASP A 310 23.13 -0.70 -2.81
N ALA A 311 23.25 -2.01 -3.00
CA ALA A 311 22.11 -2.87 -3.29
C ALA A 311 21.07 -2.93 -2.16
N LEU A 312 21.50 -2.81 -0.90
CA LEU A 312 20.59 -2.73 0.26
C LEU A 312 19.91 -1.36 0.38
N ARG A 313 20.48 -0.31 -0.23
CA ARG A 313 19.96 1.06 -0.14
C ARG A 313 18.73 1.30 -1.03
N TRP A 314 18.54 0.49 -2.06
CA TRP A 314 17.52 0.73 -3.08
C TRP A 314 16.55 -0.44 -3.22
N ALA A 315 15.27 -0.15 -3.03
CA ALA A 315 14.20 -1.03 -3.47
C ALA A 315 13.81 -0.68 -4.90
N VAL A 316 13.82 -1.68 -5.78
CA VAL A 316 13.57 -1.48 -7.21
C VAL A 316 12.58 -2.52 -7.73
N TRP A 317 11.77 -2.12 -8.70
CA TRP A 317 10.98 -3.06 -9.49
C TRP A 317 10.82 -2.57 -10.93
N ALA A 318 10.78 -3.51 -11.87
CA ALA A 318 10.62 -3.25 -13.29
C ALA A 318 9.33 -3.91 -13.78
N ALA A 319 8.53 -3.18 -14.57
CA ALA A 319 7.38 -3.70 -15.27
C ALA A 319 7.57 -3.59 -16.78
N VAL A 320 7.32 -4.67 -17.50
CA VAL A 320 7.46 -4.73 -18.94
C VAL A 320 6.33 -5.56 -19.54
N PRO A 321 5.67 -5.11 -20.62
CA PRO A 321 4.69 -5.93 -21.29
C PRO A 321 5.37 -7.01 -22.13
N SER A 322 4.75 -8.17 -22.25
CA SER A 322 5.08 -9.18 -23.25
C SER A 322 5.00 -8.55 -24.66
N ARG A 323 5.68 -9.17 -25.63
CA ARG A 323 5.73 -8.63 -27.01
C ARG A 323 4.35 -8.49 -27.66
N ASP A 324 3.40 -9.35 -27.31
CA ASP A 324 2.01 -9.25 -27.75
C ASP A 324 1.16 -8.25 -26.95
N GLY A 325 1.72 -7.66 -25.89
CA GLY A 325 1.08 -6.70 -25.01
C GLY A 325 0.01 -7.26 -24.08
N ARG A 326 -0.19 -8.59 -24.01
CA ARG A 326 -1.29 -9.19 -23.22
C ARG A 326 -0.92 -9.45 -21.76
N THR A 327 0.36 -9.62 -21.48
CA THR A 327 0.86 -9.96 -20.14
C THR A 327 1.85 -8.90 -19.68
N ALA A 328 1.66 -8.40 -18.46
CA ALA A 328 2.65 -7.59 -17.77
C ALA A 328 3.52 -8.51 -16.92
N VAL A 329 4.83 -8.42 -17.11
CA VAL A 329 5.83 -9.08 -16.29
C VAL A 329 6.41 -8.04 -15.34
N VAL A 330 6.35 -8.30 -14.03
CA VAL A 330 6.81 -7.39 -12.99
C VAL A 330 7.87 -8.10 -12.15
N GLU A 331 9.10 -7.60 -12.21
CA GLU A 331 10.25 -8.12 -11.47
C GLU A 331 10.56 -7.20 -10.30
N PHE A 332 10.75 -7.76 -9.11
CA PHE A 332 11.07 -7.02 -7.90
C PHE A 332 12.44 -7.43 -7.38
N ALA A 333 13.22 -6.47 -6.90
CA ALA A 333 14.32 -6.68 -5.98
C ALA A 333 14.16 -5.73 -4.79
N LEU A 334 13.70 -6.30 -3.68
CA LEU A 334 13.54 -5.62 -2.41
C LEU A 334 14.76 -5.97 -1.53
N PRO A 335 15.39 -5.00 -0.85
CA PRO A 335 16.48 -5.26 0.08
C PRO A 335 16.10 -6.32 1.12
N GLY A 336 17.03 -7.24 1.41
CA GLY A 336 16.79 -8.36 2.33
C GLY A 336 15.96 -9.52 1.77
N GLU A 337 15.26 -9.36 0.64
CA GLU A 337 14.47 -10.42 0.00
C GLU A 337 15.15 -10.98 -1.24
N ASP A 338 14.75 -12.16 -1.69
CA ASP A 338 15.11 -12.64 -3.03
C ASP A 338 14.25 -11.98 -4.11
N ALA A 339 14.83 -11.87 -5.31
CA ALA A 339 14.11 -11.36 -6.46
C ALA A 339 12.90 -12.25 -6.77
N ALA A 340 11.79 -11.65 -7.23
CA ALA A 340 10.68 -12.45 -7.70
C ALA A 340 9.87 -11.79 -8.80
N THR A 341 9.31 -12.64 -9.66
CA THR A 341 8.56 -12.24 -10.85
C THR A 341 7.08 -12.52 -10.67
N TYR A 342 6.26 -11.50 -10.91
CA TYR A 342 4.81 -11.58 -10.90
C TYR A 342 4.28 -11.31 -12.32
N LEU A 343 3.22 -12.02 -12.69
CA LEU A 343 2.57 -11.86 -13.99
C LEU A 343 1.12 -11.40 -13.79
N PHE A 344 0.73 -10.43 -14.59
CA PHE A 344 -0.63 -9.89 -14.61
C PHE A 344 -1.14 -9.82 -16.05
N ARG A 345 -2.44 -9.93 -16.26
CA ARG A 345 -3.07 -9.57 -17.53
C ARG A 345 -2.94 -8.06 -17.72
N ALA A 346 -2.24 -7.67 -18.78
CA ALA A 346 -2.04 -6.27 -19.13
C ALA A 346 -3.33 -5.61 -19.65
N ASP A 347 -3.34 -4.29 -19.65
CA ASP A 347 -4.34 -3.49 -20.36
C ASP A 347 -3.88 -3.23 -21.80
N PRO A 348 -4.78 -3.17 -22.80
CA PRO A 348 -4.40 -2.80 -24.16
C PRO A 348 -3.63 -1.46 -24.22
N GLU A 349 -4.00 -0.50 -23.36
CA GLU A 349 -3.23 0.72 -23.16
C GLU A 349 -2.26 0.51 -21.98
N TRP A 350 -0.98 0.28 -22.30
CA TRP A 350 0.05 -0.02 -21.30
C TRP A 350 0.10 1.00 -20.15
N GLU A 351 -0.07 2.27 -20.47
CA GLU A 351 -0.06 3.37 -19.50
C GLU A 351 -1.21 3.26 -18.49
N ARG A 352 -2.36 2.68 -18.85
CA ARG A 352 -3.45 2.40 -17.88
C ARG A 352 -3.05 1.28 -16.93
N PHE A 353 -2.44 0.21 -17.44
CA PHE A 353 -1.94 -0.86 -16.59
C PHE A 353 -0.83 -0.38 -15.65
N LEU A 354 0.14 0.40 -16.16
CA LEU A 354 1.22 0.93 -15.35
C LEU A 354 0.71 1.83 -14.23
N MET A 355 -0.30 2.69 -14.52
CA MET A 355 -0.96 3.50 -13.49
C MET A 355 -1.66 2.65 -12.44
N LEU A 356 -2.39 1.61 -12.86
CA LEU A 356 -3.03 0.65 -11.95
C LEU A 356 -1.99 -0.03 -11.04
N LEU A 357 -0.86 -0.45 -11.62
CA LEU A 357 0.23 -1.10 -10.90
C LEU A 357 0.88 -0.15 -9.89
N ASN A 358 1.20 1.09 -10.31
CA ASN A 358 1.74 2.12 -9.42
C ASN A 358 0.82 2.38 -8.22
N ARG A 359 -0.48 2.53 -8.45
CA ARG A 359 -1.46 2.73 -7.36
C ARG A 359 -1.57 1.51 -6.45
N GLY A 360 -1.42 0.30 -6.98
CA GLY A 360 -1.38 -0.92 -6.18
C GLY A 360 -0.13 -0.98 -5.30
N MET A 361 1.04 -0.78 -5.88
CA MET A 361 2.33 -0.84 -5.17
C MET A 361 2.47 0.27 -4.12
N GLU A 362 1.99 1.47 -4.44
CA GLU A 362 1.95 2.58 -3.50
C GLU A 362 1.02 2.26 -2.32
N ALA A 363 -0.20 1.76 -2.58
CA ALA A 363 -1.16 1.44 -1.54
C ALA A 363 -0.72 0.30 -0.61
N THR A 364 0.14 -0.59 -1.08
CA THR A 364 0.66 -1.72 -0.28
C THR A 364 2.05 -1.46 0.29
N GLN A 365 2.61 -0.27 0.09
CA GLN A 365 4.01 0.03 0.41
C GLN A 365 4.98 -1.05 -0.14
N MET A 366 4.75 -1.47 -1.38
CA MET A 366 5.51 -2.50 -2.11
C MET A 366 5.37 -3.94 -1.56
N ARG A 367 4.48 -4.17 -0.58
CA ARG A 367 4.10 -5.52 -0.13
C ARG A 367 3.24 -6.18 -1.19
N ARG A 368 3.75 -7.25 -1.79
CA ARG A 368 3.23 -7.88 -3.02
C ARG A 368 2.36 -9.10 -2.76
N GLU A 369 2.40 -9.63 -1.54
CA GLU A 369 1.72 -10.85 -1.10
C GLU A 369 0.21 -10.73 -1.32
N VAL A 370 -0.36 -9.54 -1.06
CA VAL A 370 -1.79 -9.24 -1.21
C VAL A 370 -2.30 -9.51 -2.63
N PHE A 371 -1.45 -9.52 -3.66
CA PHE A 371 -1.86 -9.85 -5.02
C PHE A 371 -1.97 -11.36 -5.25
N SER A 372 -1.24 -12.16 -4.48
CA SER A 372 -1.10 -13.61 -4.68
C SER A 372 -1.78 -14.48 -3.63
N LEU A 373 -2.15 -13.94 -2.46
CA LEU A 373 -2.91 -14.67 -1.45
C LEU A 373 -4.24 -15.16 -2.02
N SER A 374 -4.63 -16.40 -1.73
CA SER A 374 -5.97 -16.89 -2.06
C SER A 374 -7.02 -16.17 -1.21
N ASP A 375 -8.29 -16.20 -1.65
CA ASP A 375 -9.36 -15.58 -0.86
C ASP A 375 -9.56 -16.31 0.48
N GLU A 376 -9.32 -17.62 0.56
CA GLU A 376 -9.33 -18.38 1.83
C GLU A 376 -8.20 -17.93 2.76
N ALA A 377 -7.02 -17.63 2.22
CA ALA A 377 -5.91 -17.11 3.02
C ALA A 377 -6.22 -15.71 3.57
N LEU A 378 -6.93 -14.87 2.81
CA LEU A 378 -7.33 -13.53 3.24
C LEU A 378 -8.38 -13.53 4.35
N ILE A 379 -9.14 -14.61 4.55
CA ILE A 379 -10.11 -14.72 5.65
C ILE A 379 -9.40 -14.88 7.01
N LYS A 380 -8.16 -15.39 7.03
CA LYS A 380 -7.40 -15.59 8.28
C LYS A 380 -7.15 -14.26 9.00
N GLU A 381 -7.21 -14.30 10.34
CA GLU A 381 -7.02 -13.10 11.17
C GLU A 381 -5.64 -12.47 11.01
N SER A 382 -4.60 -13.29 10.79
CA SER A 382 -3.25 -12.80 10.47
C SER A 382 -3.18 -11.92 9.21
N ASN A 383 -4.22 -11.96 8.37
CA ASN A 383 -4.33 -11.18 7.13
C ASN A 383 -5.48 -10.14 7.18
N ALA A 384 -6.05 -9.86 8.36
CA ALA A 384 -7.15 -8.91 8.52
C ALA A 384 -6.83 -7.53 7.92
N GLY A 385 -5.63 -7.00 8.15
CA GLY A 385 -5.19 -5.73 7.55
C GLY A 385 -5.16 -5.77 6.01
N GLN A 386 -4.67 -6.86 5.43
CA GLN A 386 -4.65 -7.04 3.96
C GLN A 386 -6.06 -7.17 3.39
N ARG A 387 -6.96 -7.85 4.10
CA ARG A 387 -8.38 -7.95 3.75
C ARG A 387 -9.03 -6.57 3.79
N MET A 388 -8.83 -5.79 4.85
CA MET A 388 -9.36 -4.43 4.97
C MET A 388 -8.89 -3.52 3.83
N LEU A 389 -7.59 -3.58 3.52
CA LEU A 389 -6.97 -2.83 2.43
C LEU A 389 -7.57 -3.24 1.08
N LYS A 390 -7.65 -4.55 0.77
CA LYS A 390 -8.28 -5.07 -0.47
C LYS A 390 -9.71 -4.54 -0.63
N MET A 391 -10.52 -4.57 0.43
CA MET A 391 -11.93 -4.20 0.33
C MET A 391 -12.15 -2.71 0.03
N ARG A 392 -11.17 -1.86 0.34
CA ARG A 392 -11.25 -0.39 0.20
C ARG A 392 -10.37 0.20 -0.91
N SER A 393 -9.58 -0.62 -1.59
CA SER A 393 -8.64 -0.20 -2.64
C SER A 393 -8.98 -0.82 -3.99
N PRO A 394 -9.67 -0.09 -4.89
CA PRO A 394 -10.03 -0.59 -6.21
C PRO A 394 -8.83 -1.06 -7.05
N SER A 395 -7.68 -0.42 -6.91
CA SER A 395 -6.44 -0.83 -7.61
C SER A 395 -5.98 -2.23 -7.21
N ILE A 396 -6.11 -2.58 -5.92
CA ILE A 396 -5.70 -3.89 -5.40
C ILE A 396 -6.67 -4.99 -5.83
N GLN A 397 -7.99 -4.73 -5.76
CA GLN A 397 -9.01 -5.63 -6.34
C GLN A 397 -8.73 -5.86 -7.83
N GLU A 398 -8.39 -4.75 -8.48
CA GLU A 398 -7.82 -4.59 -9.81
C GLU A 398 -6.80 -5.66 -10.19
N LEU A 399 -5.65 -5.49 -9.56
CA LEU A 399 -4.46 -6.29 -9.79
C LEU A 399 -4.67 -7.75 -9.40
N ARG A 400 -5.39 -8.04 -8.32
CA ARG A 400 -5.75 -9.42 -7.93
C ARG A 400 -6.54 -10.12 -9.03
N ARG A 401 -7.54 -9.46 -9.62
CA ARG A 401 -8.34 -10.04 -10.72
C ARG A 401 -7.51 -10.27 -11.99
N ARG A 402 -6.46 -9.47 -12.19
CA ARG A 402 -5.52 -9.60 -13.30
C ARG A 402 -4.36 -10.55 -13.00
N PHE A 403 -4.16 -10.98 -11.76
CA PHE A 403 -3.01 -11.79 -11.38
C PHE A 403 -3.06 -13.17 -12.05
N ILE A 404 -1.97 -13.54 -12.71
CA ILE A 404 -1.81 -14.81 -13.43
C ILE A 404 -1.00 -15.81 -12.59
N GLY A 405 0.02 -15.31 -11.88
CA GLY A 405 0.89 -16.14 -11.06
C GLY A 405 2.27 -15.54 -10.88
N ARG A 406 3.18 -16.35 -10.32
CA ARG A 406 4.58 -15.99 -10.08
C ARG A 406 5.55 -16.96 -10.73
N VAL A 407 6.77 -16.50 -11.04
CA VAL A 407 7.90 -17.35 -11.45
C VAL A 407 8.92 -17.38 -10.31
N ILE A 408 9.43 -18.58 -9.99
CA ILE A 408 10.39 -18.80 -8.91
C ILE A 408 11.80 -18.76 -9.49
N HIS A 409 12.68 -17.95 -8.89
CA HIS A 409 14.09 -17.86 -9.23
C HIS A 409 14.89 -19.03 -8.65
N ARG A 410 14.87 -20.19 -9.33
CA ARG A 410 15.69 -21.36 -8.93
C ARG A 410 17.08 -21.34 -9.55
N SER A 411 17.15 -20.92 -10.80
CA SER A 411 18.37 -20.66 -11.57
C SER A 411 18.00 -19.70 -12.69
N GLU A 412 18.99 -19.07 -13.30
CA GLU A 412 18.78 -18.12 -14.39
C GLU A 412 18.06 -18.77 -15.60
N GLU A 413 18.54 -19.94 -16.05
CA GLU A 413 17.91 -20.68 -17.15
C GLU A 413 16.53 -21.23 -16.78
N GLY A 414 16.37 -21.73 -15.55
CA GLY A 414 15.10 -22.28 -15.06
C GLY A 414 14.03 -21.21 -14.93
N TRP A 415 14.43 -20.02 -14.49
CA TRP A 415 13.60 -18.83 -14.46
C TRP A 415 13.13 -18.45 -15.88
N LYS A 416 14.07 -18.30 -16.83
CA LYS A 416 13.78 -17.92 -18.22
C LYS A 416 12.77 -18.88 -18.85
N LYS A 417 13.03 -20.18 -18.71
CA LYS A 417 12.16 -21.24 -19.24
C LYS A 417 10.75 -21.15 -18.65
N SER A 418 10.64 -21.03 -17.33
CA SER A 418 9.34 -20.95 -16.64
C SER A 418 8.55 -19.69 -17.02
N LEU A 419 9.24 -18.58 -17.29
CA LEU A 419 8.61 -17.35 -17.75
C LEU A 419 8.07 -17.51 -19.17
N LEU A 420 8.87 -18.04 -20.10
CA LEU A 420 8.44 -18.29 -21.48
C LEU A 420 7.22 -19.23 -21.55
N GLU A 421 7.24 -20.33 -20.78
CA GLU A 421 6.10 -21.25 -20.68
C GLU A 421 4.80 -20.54 -20.25
N LYS A 422 4.89 -19.60 -19.30
CA LYS A 422 3.73 -18.81 -18.86
C LYS A 422 3.26 -17.80 -19.90
N LEU A 423 4.18 -17.14 -20.60
CA LEU A 423 3.83 -16.22 -21.68
C LEU A 423 3.14 -16.96 -22.83
N ASP A 424 3.65 -18.14 -23.20
CA ASP A 424 3.07 -18.97 -24.25
C ASP A 424 1.67 -19.48 -23.87
N ALA A 425 1.49 -19.93 -22.61
CA ALA A 425 0.19 -20.36 -22.12
C ALA A 425 -0.88 -19.25 -22.19
N THR A 426 -0.49 -17.98 -22.04
CA THR A 426 -1.40 -16.83 -22.17
C THR A 426 -1.75 -16.46 -23.61
N HIS A 427 -1.05 -17.00 -24.61
CA HIS A 427 -1.44 -16.82 -26.02
C HIS A 427 -2.62 -17.73 -26.43
N GLY A 428 -2.83 -18.86 -25.75
CA GLY A 428 -3.82 -19.87 -26.10
C GLY A 428 -5.22 -19.69 -25.48
N THR A 429 -5.42 -18.66 -24.66
CA THR A 429 -6.68 -18.25 -24.03
C THR A 429 -7.05 -16.84 -24.45
#